data_AF-A0A669DIT5-F1
#
_entry.id   AF-A0A669DIT5-F1
#
_cell.length_a   1.000
_cell.length_b   1.000
_cell.length_c   1.000
_cell.angle_alpha   90.00
_cell.angle_beta   90.00
_cell.angle_gamma   90.00
#
_symmetry.space_group_name_H-M   'P 1'
#
loop_
_entity.id
_entity.type
_entity.pdbx_description
1 polymer ?
#
loop_
_entity_poly.entity_id
_entity_poly.type
_entity_poly.pdbx_seq_one_letter_code
_entity_poly.pdbx_strand_id
1 'polypeptide(L)'
;MCVCVCIIFIFCTILAVDSRKQNVIADLKYGTSMKNVKCYLIFTPVYLDVGDKDSDIMEVAALGRPFTLGMLYSARRDKLIPGVTLWDDKTLKEKLVENDQHSSEFEVSGTDSIDKKSSLLDIDASLKFSFFGGLFEVGGSAKYLKDKKKSDNQSRITLQYKATTKFKQLMLTPDETKNTQQAENVKHLATHVVTGILYGANAFFVFDSEKLDPKNIQEIKGTMQAVIKKIPSFNVDGKVDIKLSDEEKTVTDKFTCKFYGDFILESNPVTFEDAVKTYTQLPKQLGEHKENGVPLKVTMMPLKILNPRAIVWIKEISVGLVRKAQDALKDLYNLDIRCNDLLEDRVGRSFPQIKKKLSTFQELCEYYRSSLQKTMAEKLPSIRAGEEDEQKLVKVFDDRDKSPFSQERLTKWIEDEEREVTIIRYFVDMMEGAKIISDQSELDREVFNPGVEEVLCFVFTSLKSTDPYLQNMSDYLEKKKLEGTDGNTPPAQDQWYFSDEKNIYLMHEVFAEILCFQHVKALNISEHNTDFTFEVSNQTVLVFIIQKETLNMLLFRLI
;
A
#
# COMPACT_ATOMS: atom_id res chain seq x y z
N MET A 1 7.20 -45.44 3.04
CA MET A 1 8.43 -44.97 2.36
C MET A 1 8.02 -43.86 1.40
N CYS A 2 7.92 -42.64 1.90
CA CYS A 2 7.50 -41.48 1.12
C CYS A 2 8.72 -40.85 0.45
N VAL A 3 8.61 -40.68 -0.85
CA VAL A 3 9.57 -40.01 -1.72
C VAL A 3 9.46 -38.50 -1.47
N CYS A 4 10.47 -37.91 -0.83
CA CYS A 4 10.66 -36.46 -0.82
C CYS A 4 11.28 -36.05 -2.16
N VAL A 5 10.54 -35.30 -2.95
CA VAL A 5 11.04 -34.67 -4.18
C VAL A 5 11.80 -33.42 -3.77
N CYS A 6 13.12 -33.54 -3.59
CA CYS A 6 14.02 -32.39 -3.55
C CYS A 6 14.23 -31.89 -4.98
N ILE A 7 13.92 -30.62 -5.24
CA ILE A 7 14.23 -29.97 -6.52
C ILE A 7 15.75 -29.78 -6.57
N ILE A 8 16.44 -30.66 -7.28
CA ILE A 8 17.88 -30.56 -7.56
C ILE A 8 18.03 -29.70 -8.83
N PHE A 9 18.59 -28.50 -8.70
CA PHE A 9 19.09 -27.77 -9.88
C PHE A 9 20.44 -28.38 -10.29
N ILE A 10 20.46 -29.05 -11.45
CA ILE A 10 21.67 -29.59 -12.06
C ILE A 10 22.24 -28.52 -12.99
N PHE A 11 23.37 -27.92 -12.62
CA PHE A 11 24.20 -27.16 -13.58
C PHE A 11 25.13 -28.14 -14.30
N CYS A 12 25.02 -28.24 -15.62
CA CYS A 12 25.94 -29.00 -16.46
C CYS A 12 27.04 -28.08 -17.01
N THR A 13 28.28 -28.27 -16.59
CA THR A 13 29.45 -27.66 -17.23
C THR A 13 30.18 -28.73 -18.04
N ILE A 14 30.29 -28.56 -19.36
CA ILE A 14 31.01 -29.50 -20.23
C ILE A 14 32.49 -29.08 -20.28
N LEU A 15 33.38 -29.93 -19.77
CA LEU A 15 34.83 -29.78 -19.95
C LEU A 15 35.31 -30.78 -21.01
N ALA A 16 35.91 -30.29 -22.09
CA ALA A 16 36.59 -31.10 -23.09
C ALA A 16 38.07 -31.25 -22.72
N VAL A 17 38.56 -32.48 -22.64
CA VAL A 17 39.97 -32.79 -22.36
C VAL A 17 40.56 -33.57 -23.55
N ASP A 18 41.64 -33.06 -24.12
CA ASP A 18 42.40 -33.75 -25.17
C ASP A 18 43.21 -34.91 -24.56
N SER A 19 42.96 -36.12 -25.08
CA SER A 19 43.51 -37.39 -24.59
C SER A 19 45.03 -37.56 -24.69
N ARG A 20 45.78 -36.60 -25.26
CA ARG A 20 47.24 -36.67 -25.36
C ARG A 20 48.05 -35.72 -24.48
N LYS A 21 47.45 -34.72 -23.81
CA LYS A 21 48.24 -33.68 -23.10
C LYS A 21 47.83 -33.29 -21.67
N GLN A 22 46.76 -33.86 -21.09
CA GLN A 22 46.34 -33.59 -19.70
C GLN A 22 46.33 -32.10 -19.28
N ASN A 23 45.92 -31.18 -20.18
CA ASN A 23 45.66 -29.77 -19.82
C ASN A 23 44.20 -29.41 -20.14
N VAL A 24 43.59 -28.60 -19.28
CA VAL A 24 42.23 -28.05 -19.42
C VAL A 24 42.24 -26.94 -20.48
N ILE A 25 41.41 -27.05 -21.51
CA ILE A 25 41.24 -26.00 -22.53
C ILE A 25 39.99 -25.18 -22.16
N ALA A 26 40.19 -23.92 -21.75
CA ALA A 26 39.12 -22.93 -21.64
C ALA A 26 39.05 -22.14 -22.96
N ASP A 27 37.83 -21.90 -23.44
CA ASP A 27 37.41 -21.22 -24.68
C ASP A 27 37.36 -22.03 -25.98
N LEU A 28 36.13 -22.34 -26.41
CA LEU A 28 35.80 -22.77 -27.78
C LEU A 28 35.03 -21.65 -28.48
N LYS A 29 35.62 -21.03 -29.52
CA LYS A 29 34.89 -20.21 -30.50
C LYS A 29 34.36 -21.10 -31.63
N TYR A 30 33.16 -20.78 -32.12
CA TYR A 30 32.41 -21.50 -33.16
C TYR A 30 33.25 -21.83 -34.41
N GLY A 31 33.25 -23.10 -34.84
CA GLY A 31 33.67 -23.50 -36.19
C GLY A 31 34.80 -24.54 -36.32
N THR A 32 35.16 -25.32 -35.28
CA THR A 32 36.22 -26.35 -35.41
C THR A 32 35.67 -27.77 -35.30
N SER A 33 35.95 -28.61 -36.30
CA SER A 33 35.64 -30.05 -36.29
C SER A 33 36.69 -30.81 -35.50
N MET A 34 36.31 -31.43 -34.38
CA MET A 34 37.21 -32.27 -33.56
C MET A 34 36.74 -33.73 -33.59
N LYS A 35 37.61 -34.62 -34.10
CA LYS A 35 37.46 -36.08 -33.95
C LYS A 35 38.22 -36.53 -32.69
N ASN A 36 37.56 -37.35 -31.88
CA ASN A 36 38.04 -38.01 -30.64
C ASN A 36 38.14 -37.13 -29.37
N VAL A 37 37.00 -36.73 -28.81
CA VAL A 37 36.90 -36.15 -27.45
C VAL A 37 36.12 -37.11 -26.55
N LYS A 38 36.61 -37.40 -25.35
CA LYS A 38 35.83 -38.06 -24.28
C LYS A 38 35.26 -36.97 -23.37
N CYS A 39 33.94 -36.81 -23.36
CA CYS A 39 33.24 -35.90 -22.45
C CYS A 39 32.98 -36.60 -21.12
N TYR A 40 33.36 -35.96 -20.00
CA TYR A 40 33.00 -36.40 -18.66
C TYR A 40 31.98 -35.41 -18.09
N LEU A 41 30.79 -35.91 -17.73
CA LEU A 41 29.79 -35.17 -16.97
C LEU A 41 30.12 -35.33 -15.48
N ILE A 42 30.58 -34.25 -14.84
CA ILE A 42 30.81 -34.22 -13.40
C ILE A 42 29.57 -33.61 -12.76
N PHE A 43 28.81 -34.41 -12.02
CA PHE A 43 27.69 -33.94 -11.20
C PHE A 43 28.23 -33.51 -9.84
N THR A 44 28.37 -32.21 -9.62
CA THR A 44 28.58 -31.66 -8.27
C THR A 44 27.23 -31.28 -7.69
N PRO A 45 26.73 -31.96 -6.65
CA PRO A 45 25.55 -31.48 -5.93
C PRO A 45 25.92 -30.17 -5.22
N VAL A 46 25.30 -29.07 -5.65
CA VAL A 46 25.28 -27.83 -4.88
C VAL A 46 24.14 -27.97 -3.88
N TYR A 47 24.47 -28.22 -2.61
CA TYR A 47 23.52 -28.02 -1.52
C TYR A 47 23.36 -26.51 -1.36
N LEU A 48 22.20 -25.99 -1.76
CA LEU A 48 21.73 -24.69 -1.27
C LEU A 48 21.41 -24.90 0.20
N ASP A 49 22.32 -24.48 1.07
CA ASP A 49 22.05 -24.35 2.49
C ASP A 49 20.94 -23.30 2.64
N VAL A 50 19.71 -23.75 2.90
CA VAL A 50 18.62 -22.87 3.33
C VAL A 50 19.01 -22.46 4.75
N GLY A 51 19.73 -21.33 4.86
CA GLY A 51 20.36 -20.90 6.10
C GLY A 51 19.41 -20.98 7.29
N ASP A 52 19.65 -21.96 8.16
CA ASP A 52 18.90 -22.19 9.37
C ASP A 52 19.45 -21.24 10.45
N LYS A 53 18.68 -20.22 10.85
CA LYS A 53 19.08 -19.21 11.87
C LYS A 53 19.02 -19.76 13.30
N ASP A 54 19.45 -20.99 13.49
CA ASP A 54 19.22 -21.74 14.72
C ASP A 54 20.23 -21.39 15.84
N SER A 55 21.11 -20.39 15.62
CA SER A 55 22.14 -19.94 16.57
C SER A 55 22.50 -18.45 16.54
N ASP A 56 21.93 -17.65 15.64
CA ASP A 56 22.46 -16.31 15.38
C ASP A 56 21.76 -15.21 16.17
N ILE A 57 22.56 -14.23 16.57
CA ILE A 57 22.07 -12.98 17.15
C ILE A 57 21.15 -12.32 16.13
N MET A 58 19.94 -11.95 16.56
CA MET A 58 18.93 -11.31 15.71
C MET A 58 18.94 -9.81 15.93
N GLU A 59 18.83 -9.03 14.86
CA GLU A 59 18.59 -7.59 14.94
C GLU A 59 17.29 -7.22 14.24
N VAL A 60 16.44 -6.39 14.88
CA VAL A 60 15.17 -5.93 14.30
C VAL A 60 14.93 -4.45 14.56
N ALA A 61 14.21 -3.79 13.65
CA ALA A 61 13.69 -2.45 13.88
C ALA A 61 12.62 -2.46 15.00
N ALA A 62 12.70 -1.51 15.93
CA ALA A 62 11.78 -1.42 17.06
C ALA A 62 10.37 -0.96 16.64
N LEU A 63 10.29 -0.04 15.68
CA LEU A 63 9.03 0.46 15.08
C LEU A 63 8.03 1.03 16.11
N GLY A 64 8.54 1.72 17.13
CA GLY A 64 7.72 2.32 18.20
C GLY A 64 7.15 1.31 19.19
N ARG A 65 7.58 0.05 19.15
CA ARG A 65 7.23 -0.97 20.15
C ARG A 65 8.08 -0.77 21.43
N PRO A 66 7.52 -0.98 22.62
CA PRO A 66 8.17 -0.63 23.89
C PRO A 66 9.18 -1.71 24.34
N PHE A 67 10.32 -1.80 23.65
CA PHE A 67 11.39 -2.73 24.00
C PHE A 67 12.17 -2.27 25.23
N THR A 68 12.49 -3.20 26.13
CA THR A 68 13.45 -3.01 27.22
C THR A 68 14.44 -4.18 27.30
N LEU A 69 15.59 -3.97 27.92
CA LEU A 69 16.60 -5.01 28.10
C LEU A 69 16.05 -6.14 28.98
N GLY A 70 16.37 -7.39 28.64
CA GLY A 70 15.89 -8.58 29.34
C GLY A 70 14.46 -9.00 28.98
N MET A 71 13.73 -8.23 28.17
CA MET A 71 12.42 -8.65 27.66
C MET A 71 12.54 -9.88 26.77
N LEU A 72 11.51 -10.71 26.83
CA LEU A 72 11.38 -11.90 26.00
C LEU A 72 10.66 -11.57 24.69
N TYR A 73 11.08 -12.21 23.60
CA TYR A 73 10.57 -12.00 22.25
C TYR A 73 10.27 -13.33 21.55
N SER A 74 9.14 -13.39 20.85
CA SER A 74 8.78 -14.51 19.98
C SER A 74 8.97 -14.10 18.52
N ALA A 75 10.09 -14.52 17.92
CA ALA A 75 10.38 -14.26 16.50
C ALA A 75 9.44 -15.01 15.54
N ARG A 76 8.76 -16.06 16.00
CA ARG A 76 7.68 -16.72 15.24
C ARG A 76 6.49 -15.78 15.02
N ARG A 77 6.15 -15.00 16.05
CA ARG A 77 4.98 -14.12 16.07
C ARG A 77 5.32 -12.63 15.93
N ASP A 78 6.61 -12.29 15.87
CA ASP A 78 7.15 -10.93 16.01
C ASP A 78 6.57 -10.12 17.18
N LYS A 79 6.43 -10.79 18.33
CA LYS A 79 5.72 -10.25 19.50
C LYS A 79 6.60 -10.22 20.75
N LEU A 80 6.56 -9.08 21.43
CA LEU A 80 7.09 -8.90 22.79
C LEU A 80 6.22 -9.64 23.81
N ILE A 81 6.85 -10.29 24.79
CA ILE A 81 6.15 -10.92 25.92
C ILE A 81 6.25 -9.96 27.12
N PRO A 82 5.20 -9.17 27.40
CA PRO A 82 5.23 -8.21 28.50
C PRO A 82 5.14 -8.90 29.86
N GLY A 83 5.63 -8.23 30.90
CA GLY A 83 5.48 -8.66 32.30
C GLY A 83 6.39 -9.81 32.74
N VAL A 84 7.22 -10.34 31.84
CA VAL A 84 8.21 -11.39 32.15
C VAL A 84 9.57 -10.98 31.58
N THR A 85 10.57 -10.88 32.45
CA THR A 85 11.97 -10.72 32.07
C THR A 85 12.72 -12.00 32.35
N LEU A 86 13.79 -12.25 31.59
CA LEU A 86 14.61 -13.43 31.83
C LEU A 86 15.46 -13.29 33.11
N TRP A 87 16.02 -12.12 33.34
CA TRP A 87 16.84 -11.80 34.51
C TRP A 87 16.11 -10.82 35.43
N ASP A 88 16.46 -10.87 36.71
CA ASP A 88 15.95 -9.91 37.70
C ASP A 88 16.55 -8.51 37.51
N ASP A 89 15.88 -7.51 38.07
CA ASP A 89 16.26 -6.10 37.96
C ASP A 89 17.68 -5.81 38.48
N LYS A 90 18.14 -6.56 39.49
CA LYS A 90 19.48 -6.39 40.06
C LYS A 90 20.53 -6.80 39.03
N THR A 91 20.37 -7.98 38.44
CA THR A 91 21.24 -8.51 37.39
C THR A 91 21.23 -7.60 36.16
N LEU A 92 20.06 -7.14 35.71
CA LEU A 92 19.96 -6.24 34.57
C LEU A 92 20.71 -4.91 34.80
N LYS A 93 20.63 -4.35 36.01
CA LYS A 93 21.35 -3.12 36.38
C LYS A 93 22.86 -3.34 36.49
N GLU A 94 23.30 -4.43 37.11
CA GLU A 94 24.72 -4.75 37.28
C GLU A 94 25.43 -5.01 35.95
N LYS A 95 24.72 -5.55 34.96
CA LYS A 95 25.29 -5.92 33.65
C LYS A 95 25.08 -4.90 32.54
N LEU A 96 24.38 -3.81 32.84
CA LEU A 96 24.11 -2.75 31.89
C LEU A 96 25.41 -2.00 31.55
N VAL A 97 25.74 -1.97 30.27
CA VAL A 97 26.73 -1.06 29.70
C VAL A 97 26.03 -0.12 28.73
N GLU A 98 26.29 1.18 28.91
CA GLU A 98 25.78 2.25 28.07
C GLU A 98 26.96 2.91 27.35
N ASN A 99 26.85 3.05 26.03
CA ASN A 99 27.82 3.75 25.19
C ASN A 99 27.09 4.83 24.39
N ASP A 100 27.71 6.00 24.27
CA ASP A 100 27.20 7.05 23.39
C ASP A 100 27.38 6.66 21.92
N GLN A 101 26.32 6.79 21.13
CA GLN A 101 26.29 6.53 19.69
C GLN A 101 25.53 7.65 18.99
N HIS A 102 26.12 8.84 19.00
CA HIS A 102 25.48 10.03 18.44
C HIS A 102 25.64 10.07 16.93
N SER A 103 24.52 10.12 16.21
CA SER A 103 24.49 10.47 14.80
C SER A 103 23.21 11.24 14.49
N SER A 104 23.24 12.08 13.46
CA SER A 104 22.07 12.74 12.92
C SER A 104 22.20 12.82 11.41
N GLU A 105 21.19 12.37 10.71
CA GLU A 105 21.10 12.37 9.26
C GLU A 105 19.68 12.70 8.81
N PHE A 106 19.54 13.04 7.53
CA PHE A 106 18.25 13.28 6.92
C PHE A 106 18.20 12.68 5.52
N GLU A 107 17.01 12.33 5.07
CA GLU A 107 16.79 11.89 3.69
C GLU A 107 15.54 12.53 3.10
N VAL A 108 15.60 12.96 1.83
CA VAL A 108 14.43 13.45 1.09
C VAL A 108 14.05 12.43 0.01
N SER A 109 12.88 11.81 0.17
CA SER A 109 12.31 10.85 -0.76
C SER A 109 11.21 11.47 -1.62
N GLY A 110 11.32 11.31 -2.94
CA GLY A 110 10.25 11.61 -3.90
C GLY A 110 9.36 10.40 -4.24
N THR A 111 9.47 9.30 -3.49
CA THR A 111 8.66 8.09 -3.68
C THR A 111 8.04 7.66 -2.35
N ASP A 112 6.81 7.15 -2.42
CA ASP A 112 6.02 6.66 -1.28
C ASP A 112 5.90 5.13 -1.30
N SER A 113 6.77 4.44 -2.05
CA SER A 113 6.71 2.99 -2.18
C SER A 113 6.98 2.27 -0.85
N ILE A 114 6.33 1.13 -0.65
CA ILE A 114 6.51 0.29 0.55
C ILE A 114 7.99 -0.09 0.74
N ASP A 115 8.71 -0.41 -0.34
CA ASP A 115 10.14 -0.72 -0.25
C ASP A 115 10.95 0.48 0.25
N LYS A 116 10.62 1.70 -0.20
CA LYS A 116 11.31 2.89 0.29
C LYS A 116 10.98 3.16 1.75
N LYS A 117 9.71 3.07 2.16
CA LYS A 117 9.32 3.23 3.58
C LYS A 117 10.02 2.20 4.48
N SER A 118 10.08 0.95 4.01
CA SER A 118 10.76 -0.15 4.72
C SER A 118 12.25 0.13 4.88
N SER A 119 12.91 0.63 3.82
CA SER A 119 14.32 1.00 3.84
C SER A 119 14.61 2.17 4.78
N LEU A 120 13.77 3.22 4.82
CA LEU A 120 13.97 4.37 5.71
C LEU A 120 13.87 3.97 7.20
N LEU A 121 13.14 2.90 7.50
CA LEU A 121 12.91 2.37 8.85
C LEU A 121 13.74 1.11 9.17
N ASP A 122 14.71 0.77 8.33
CA ASP A 122 15.59 -0.40 8.50
C ASP A 122 14.82 -1.72 8.71
N ILE A 123 13.72 -1.92 7.98
CA ILE A 123 12.85 -3.10 8.08
C ILE A 123 13.33 -4.21 7.14
N ASP A 124 13.71 -5.35 7.72
CA ASP A 124 14.10 -6.54 6.94
C ASP A 124 12.89 -7.26 6.30
N ALA A 125 13.17 -8.24 5.43
CA ALA A 125 12.13 -8.96 4.70
C ALA A 125 11.16 -9.77 5.62
N SER A 126 11.68 -10.35 6.70
CA SER A 126 10.88 -11.15 7.63
C SER A 126 9.92 -10.27 8.43
N LEU A 127 10.43 -9.17 8.99
CA LEU A 127 9.64 -8.19 9.72
C LEU A 127 8.65 -7.46 8.79
N LYS A 128 9.03 -7.21 7.53
CA LYS A 128 8.16 -6.65 6.50
C LYS A 128 6.96 -7.56 6.22
N PHE A 129 7.17 -8.88 6.10
CA PHE A 129 6.06 -9.82 5.95
C PHE A 129 5.13 -9.77 7.17
N SER A 130 5.69 -9.73 8.37
CA SER A 130 4.90 -9.62 9.60
C SER A 130 4.08 -8.35 9.68
N PHE A 131 4.61 -7.24 9.18
CA PHE A 131 3.86 -6.00 9.05
C PHE A 131 2.69 -6.15 8.07
N PHE A 132 2.89 -6.78 6.91
CA PHE A 132 1.80 -7.06 5.96
C PHE A 132 0.71 -7.95 6.55
N GLY A 133 1.09 -8.97 7.32
CA GLY A 133 0.14 -9.81 8.04
C GLY A 133 -0.53 -9.12 9.23
N GLY A 134 -0.09 -7.92 9.64
CA GLY A 134 -0.64 -7.24 10.81
C GLY A 134 -0.34 -7.97 12.14
N LEU A 135 0.81 -8.65 12.24
CA LEU A 135 1.18 -9.40 13.45
C LEU A 135 1.52 -8.48 14.64
N PHE A 136 1.88 -7.23 14.36
CA PHE A 136 2.19 -6.22 15.38
C PHE A 136 1.72 -4.84 14.94
N GLU A 137 1.50 -3.99 15.94
CA GLU A 137 1.17 -2.58 15.76
C GLU A 137 2.43 -1.72 15.76
N VAL A 138 2.42 -0.66 14.94
CA VAL A 138 3.51 0.31 14.84
C VAL A 138 3.18 1.57 15.63
N GLY A 139 4.18 2.11 16.33
CA GLY A 139 4.08 3.31 17.14
C GLY A 139 4.89 4.48 16.58
N GLY A 140 4.72 5.67 17.17
CA GLY A 140 5.55 6.85 16.91
C GLY A 140 5.75 7.16 15.42
N SER A 141 6.99 7.36 15.03
CA SER A 141 7.42 7.62 13.65
C SER A 141 7.06 6.51 12.67
N ALA A 142 7.04 5.25 13.11
CA ALA A 142 6.74 4.09 12.26
C ALA A 142 5.27 4.04 11.79
N LYS A 143 4.37 4.86 12.36
CA LYS A 143 3.02 5.08 11.80
C LYS A 143 3.06 5.60 10.36
N TYR A 144 4.16 6.21 9.91
CA TYR A 144 4.41 6.57 8.51
C TYR A 144 4.23 5.40 7.52
N LEU A 145 4.48 4.15 7.96
CA LEU A 145 4.25 2.94 7.14
C LEU A 145 2.78 2.77 6.73
N LYS A 146 1.86 3.26 7.57
CA LYS A 146 0.42 3.18 7.34
C LYS A 146 -0.13 4.41 6.61
N ASP A 147 0.63 5.51 6.56
CA ASP A 147 0.24 6.68 5.78
C ASP A 147 0.28 6.35 4.29
N LYS A 148 -0.69 6.90 3.56
CA LYS A 148 -0.94 6.59 2.17
C LYS A 148 -1.37 7.86 1.44
N LYS A 149 -0.96 7.96 0.19
CA LYS A 149 -1.41 8.94 -0.78
C LYS A 149 -2.90 8.73 -1.05
N LYS A 150 -3.63 9.82 -1.30
CA LYS A 150 -5.09 9.77 -1.52
C LYS A 150 -5.49 9.81 -2.99
N SER A 151 -4.60 10.26 -3.87
CA SER A 151 -4.88 10.55 -5.28
C SER A 151 -3.63 10.34 -6.12
N ASP A 152 -3.75 9.82 -7.34
CA ASP A 152 -2.65 9.74 -8.30
C ASP A 152 -2.27 11.14 -8.80
N ASN A 153 -3.23 12.06 -8.80
CA ASN A 153 -3.09 13.46 -9.18
C ASN A 153 -2.53 14.36 -8.07
N GLN A 154 -1.71 13.81 -7.18
CA GLN A 154 -1.05 14.54 -6.10
C GLN A 154 0.45 14.30 -6.14
N SER A 155 1.25 15.30 -5.80
CA SER A 155 2.69 15.15 -5.58
C SER A 155 2.98 14.96 -4.10
N ARG A 156 3.86 14.01 -3.79
CA ARG A 156 4.27 13.70 -2.42
C ARG A 156 5.79 13.65 -2.30
N ILE A 157 6.32 14.40 -1.34
CA ILE A 157 7.74 14.36 -0.94
C ILE A 157 7.80 14.12 0.56
N THR A 158 8.66 13.20 1.00
CA THR A 158 8.86 12.93 2.43
C THR A 158 10.28 13.32 2.84
N LEU A 159 10.41 14.13 3.89
CA LEU A 159 11.68 14.39 4.58
C LEU A 159 11.75 13.51 5.84
N GLN A 160 12.74 12.64 5.91
CA GLN A 160 13.10 11.92 7.12
C GLN A 160 14.17 12.69 7.88
N TYR A 161 13.98 12.85 9.18
CA TYR A 161 15.03 13.10 10.16
C TYR A 161 15.28 11.80 10.94
N LYS A 162 16.56 11.43 11.10
CA LYS A 162 16.99 10.25 11.86
C LYS A 162 18.15 10.64 12.77
N ALA A 163 18.02 10.34 14.05
CA ALA A 163 19.09 10.55 15.01
C ALA A 163 19.26 9.34 15.92
N THR A 164 20.51 8.90 16.11
CA THR A 164 20.88 7.91 17.13
C THR A 164 21.51 8.63 18.31
N THR A 165 21.30 8.10 19.50
CA THR A 165 21.72 8.74 20.75
C THR A 165 22.66 7.82 21.51
N LYS A 166 22.19 6.66 21.95
CA LYS A 166 22.90 5.78 22.87
C LYS A 166 22.66 4.33 22.52
N PHE A 167 23.63 3.48 22.82
CA PHE A 167 23.49 2.04 22.75
C PHE A 167 23.60 1.45 24.16
N LYS A 168 22.55 0.75 24.59
CA LYS A 168 22.52 0.05 25.87
C LYS A 168 22.55 -1.45 25.62
N GLN A 169 23.43 -2.18 26.31
CA GLN A 169 23.54 -3.62 26.18
C GLN A 169 23.82 -4.31 27.51
N LEU A 170 23.51 -5.60 27.57
CA LEU A 170 23.86 -6.49 28.68
C LEU A 170 25.18 -7.20 28.38
N MET A 171 26.20 -6.95 29.20
CA MET A 171 27.48 -7.66 29.11
C MET A 171 27.44 -8.93 29.97
N LEU A 172 27.11 -10.06 29.34
CA LEU A 172 26.96 -11.35 30.00
C LEU A 172 28.25 -12.18 29.91
N THR A 173 28.65 -12.83 31.00
CA THR A 173 29.77 -13.79 30.97
C THR A 173 29.32 -15.18 30.46
N PRO A 174 30.23 -16.03 29.98
CA PRO A 174 29.89 -17.39 29.50
C PRO A 174 29.24 -18.32 30.54
N ASP A 175 29.41 -18.06 31.83
CA ASP A 175 28.74 -18.83 32.88
C ASP A 175 27.34 -18.29 33.18
N GLU A 176 27.13 -16.98 33.04
CA GLU A 176 25.82 -16.33 33.16
C GLU A 176 24.92 -16.60 31.95
N THR A 177 25.51 -16.97 30.81
CA THR A 177 24.78 -17.54 29.69
C THR A 177 24.35 -18.99 29.92
N LYS A 178 24.66 -19.63 31.06
CA LYS A 178 24.14 -20.97 31.42
C LYS A 178 22.92 -20.90 32.35
N ASN A 179 22.09 -19.88 32.19
CA ASN A 179 20.92 -19.60 33.01
C ASN A 179 19.72 -20.52 32.68
N THR A 180 19.94 -21.83 32.86
CA THR A 180 19.05 -22.89 32.38
C THR A 180 17.70 -22.91 33.07
N GLN A 181 17.62 -22.66 34.38
CA GLN A 181 16.34 -22.74 35.11
C GLN A 181 15.35 -21.64 34.70
N GLN A 182 15.81 -20.39 34.58
CA GLN A 182 14.95 -19.27 34.20
C GLN A 182 14.56 -19.38 32.72
N ALA A 183 15.49 -19.79 31.86
CA ALA A 183 15.21 -20.07 30.45
C ALA A 183 14.26 -21.28 30.26
N GLU A 184 14.33 -22.31 31.09
CA GLU A 184 13.43 -23.48 31.07
C GLU A 184 11.97 -23.08 31.31
N ASN A 185 11.71 -22.12 32.20
CA ASN A 185 10.35 -21.66 32.50
C ASN A 185 9.69 -20.93 31.33
N VAL A 186 10.48 -20.37 30.41
CA VAL A 186 9.99 -19.49 29.34
C VAL A 186 10.24 -20.03 27.93
N LYS A 187 10.86 -21.23 27.82
CA LYS A 187 11.25 -21.85 26.54
C LYS A 187 10.11 -22.09 25.54
N HIS A 188 8.87 -22.14 26.02
CA HIS A 188 7.68 -22.30 25.18
C HIS A 188 6.99 -20.96 24.85
N LEU A 189 7.35 -19.89 25.56
CA LEU A 189 6.73 -18.57 25.45
C LEU A 189 7.47 -17.66 24.47
N ALA A 190 8.79 -17.78 24.41
CA ALA A 190 9.67 -16.91 23.63
C ALA A 190 10.75 -17.72 22.91
N THR A 191 11.34 -17.11 21.89
CA THR A 191 12.49 -17.67 21.16
C THR A 191 13.77 -16.89 21.44
N HIS A 192 13.67 -15.61 21.79
CA HIS A 192 14.80 -14.72 22.03
C HIS A 192 14.62 -13.89 23.30
N VAL A 193 15.73 -13.33 23.79
CA VAL A 193 15.77 -12.32 24.84
C VAL A 193 16.51 -11.09 24.34
N VAL A 194 16.03 -9.90 24.70
CA VAL A 194 16.62 -8.62 24.31
C VAL A 194 17.89 -8.36 25.11
N THR A 195 19.01 -8.21 24.41
CA THR A 195 20.34 -8.00 25.03
C THR A 195 20.99 -6.68 24.63
N GLY A 196 20.54 -6.03 23.57
CA GLY A 196 21.04 -4.72 23.14
C GLY A 196 19.93 -3.87 22.53
N ILE A 197 19.97 -2.55 22.75
CA ILE A 197 19.04 -1.59 22.18
C ILE A 197 19.80 -0.32 21.79
N LEU A 198 19.69 0.04 20.51
CA LEU A 198 20.06 1.35 20.00
C LEU A 198 18.88 2.31 20.17
N TYR A 199 19.11 3.39 20.92
CA TYR A 199 18.14 4.44 21.18
C TYR A 199 18.36 5.64 20.27
N GLY A 200 17.28 6.36 19.97
CA GLY A 200 17.30 7.55 19.15
C GLY A 200 15.88 8.04 18.84
N ALA A 201 15.71 8.79 17.77
CA ALA A 201 14.38 9.21 17.32
C ALA A 201 14.37 9.39 15.81
N ASN A 202 13.25 9.02 15.20
CA ASN A 202 12.94 9.35 13.82
C ASN A 202 11.80 10.38 13.77
N ALA A 203 11.78 11.17 12.70
CA ALA A 203 10.63 11.96 12.31
C ALA A 203 10.47 11.96 10.80
N PHE A 204 9.23 11.88 10.33
CA PHE A 204 8.84 11.97 8.93
C PHE A 204 7.91 13.16 8.74
N PHE A 205 8.33 14.06 7.86
CA PHE A 205 7.54 15.17 7.36
C PHE A 205 7.04 14.80 5.97
N VAL A 206 5.76 14.46 5.87
CA VAL A 206 5.12 14.04 4.62
C VAL A 206 4.44 15.27 4.02
N PHE A 207 4.99 15.76 2.91
CA PHE A 207 4.47 16.91 2.18
C PHE A 207 3.61 16.45 1.01
N ASP A 208 2.35 16.87 1.00
CA ASP A 208 1.33 16.52 0.03
C ASP A 208 0.85 17.79 -0.69
N SER A 209 0.96 17.86 -2.01
CA SER A 209 0.40 18.96 -2.81
C SER A 209 -1.13 18.92 -2.82
N GLU A 210 -1.75 20.03 -3.25
CA GLU A 210 -3.12 19.99 -3.78
C GLU A 210 -3.26 19.02 -4.97
N LYS A 211 -4.51 18.75 -5.39
CA LYS A 211 -4.77 17.94 -6.60
C LYS A 211 -4.31 18.73 -7.83
N LEU A 212 -3.55 18.08 -8.70
CA LEU A 212 -2.86 18.67 -9.84
C LEU A 212 -3.44 18.13 -11.15
N ASP A 213 -3.30 18.91 -12.22
CA ASP A 213 -3.40 18.35 -13.56
C ASP A 213 -2.26 17.35 -13.78
N PRO A 214 -2.52 16.17 -14.39
CA PRO A 214 -1.49 15.17 -14.72
C PRO A 214 -0.23 15.75 -15.38
N LYS A 215 -0.37 16.78 -16.22
CA LYS A 215 0.74 17.44 -16.94
C LYS A 215 1.70 18.18 -16.00
N ASN A 216 1.20 18.65 -14.85
CA ASN A 216 1.95 19.50 -13.92
C ASN A 216 2.59 18.71 -12.76
N ILE A 217 2.22 17.42 -12.58
CA ILE A 217 2.68 16.60 -11.46
C ILE A 217 4.21 16.59 -11.35
N GLN A 218 4.90 16.34 -12.47
CA GLN A 218 6.34 16.15 -12.46
C GLN A 218 7.11 17.45 -12.18
N GLU A 219 6.65 18.57 -12.73
CA GLU A 219 7.23 19.89 -12.48
C GLU A 219 7.08 20.28 -11.02
N ILE A 220 5.85 20.21 -10.48
CA ILE A 220 5.56 20.55 -9.08
C ILE A 220 6.33 19.64 -8.13
N LYS A 221 6.41 18.34 -8.45
CA LYS A 221 7.21 17.38 -7.68
C LYS A 221 8.69 17.79 -7.62
N GLY A 222 9.26 18.24 -8.75
CA GLY A 222 10.63 18.72 -8.83
C GLY A 222 10.88 19.93 -7.93
N THR A 223 9.99 20.93 -8.00
CA THR A 223 10.08 22.15 -7.18
C THR A 223 9.88 21.85 -5.69
N MET A 224 8.89 21.01 -5.34
CA MET A 224 8.69 20.54 -3.95
C MET A 224 9.95 19.86 -3.42
N GLN A 225 10.56 18.96 -4.20
CA GLN A 225 11.76 18.26 -3.76
C GLN A 225 12.94 19.22 -3.56
N ALA A 226 13.10 20.21 -4.44
CA ALA A 226 14.15 21.21 -4.33
C ALA A 226 14.01 22.06 -3.07
N VAL A 227 12.80 22.57 -2.79
CA VAL A 227 12.56 23.42 -1.60
C VAL A 227 12.64 22.63 -0.29
N ILE A 228 12.14 21.40 -0.24
CA ILE A 228 12.20 20.53 0.95
C ILE A 228 13.65 20.14 1.29
N LYS A 229 14.52 19.97 0.29
CA LYS A 229 15.96 19.75 0.50
C LYS A 229 16.67 20.92 1.19
N LYS A 230 16.10 22.14 1.15
CA LYS A 230 16.65 23.31 1.85
C LYS A 230 16.31 23.32 3.33
N ILE A 231 15.31 22.55 3.80
CA ILE A 231 14.84 22.56 5.19
C ILE A 231 16.00 22.40 6.20
N PRO A 232 16.92 21.43 6.04
CA PRO A 232 18.02 21.26 6.97
C PRO A 232 19.08 22.38 6.96
N SER A 233 19.06 23.25 5.94
CA SER A 233 20.02 24.35 5.78
C SER A 233 19.59 25.66 6.43
N PHE A 234 18.33 25.79 6.86
CA PHE A 234 17.88 26.99 7.56
C PHE A 234 18.46 27.03 8.99
N ASN A 235 19.10 28.16 9.34
CA ASN A 235 19.83 28.29 10.59
C ASN A 235 18.94 28.72 11.77
N VAL A 236 19.39 28.40 12.99
CA VAL A 236 18.61 28.47 14.24
C VAL A 236 19.08 29.63 15.11
N ASP A 237 18.64 30.86 14.81
CA ASP A 237 18.80 32.01 15.72
C ASP A 237 17.52 32.86 15.78
N GLY A 238 16.45 32.28 16.35
CA GLY A 238 15.29 33.00 16.90
C GLY A 238 14.32 33.65 15.90
N LYS A 239 14.72 33.88 14.66
CA LYS A 239 13.84 34.15 13.50
C LYS A 239 14.33 33.30 12.36
N VAL A 240 13.56 32.28 11.98
CA VAL A 240 13.84 31.56 10.74
C VAL A 240 13.60 32.53 9.59
N ASP A 241 14.66 33.13 9.06
CA ASP A 241 14.60 33.94 7.85
C ASP A 241 14.55 33.00 6.64
N ILE A 242 13.35 32.50 6.36
CA ILE A 242 13.10 31.57 5.25
C ILE A 242 13.14 32.37 3.95
N LYS A 243 14.29 32.37 3.28
CA LYS A 243 14.46 32.98 1.96
C LYS A 243 14.09 31.98 0.87
N LEU A 244 12.91 32.17 0.29
CA LEU A 244 12.41 31.46 -0.89
C LEU A 244 12.35 32.42 -2.08
N SER A 245 12.49 31.91 -3.30
CA SER A 245 12.08 32.68 -4.49
C SER A 245 10.54 32.83 -4.52
N ASP A 246 10.03 33.74 -5.34
CA ASP A 246 8.58 33.94 -5.48
C ASP A 246 7.89 32.66 -6.01
N GLU A 247 8.56 31.92 -6.91
CA GLU A 247 8.09 30.63 -7.41
C GLU A 247 8.07 29.56 -6.31
N GLU A 248 9.13 29.47 -5.51
CA GLU A 248 9.22 28.52 -4.40
C GLU A 248 8.15 28.80 -3.35
N LYS A 249 7.93 30.08 -3.02
CA LYS A 249 6.89 30.50 -2.09
C LYS A 249 5.49 30.13 -2.58
N THR A 250 5.22 30.36 -3.85
CA THR A 250 3.94 29.99 -4.48
C THR A 250 3.69 28.48 -4.37
N VAL A 251 4.73 27.65 -4.48
CA VAL A 251 4.60 26.19 -4.34
C VAL A 251 4.45 25.77 -2.88
N THR A 252 5.18 26.38 -1.94
CA THR A 252 5.07 26.05 -0.51
C THR A 252 3.70 26.39 0.07
N ASP A 253 3.04 27.44 -0.43
CA ASP A 253 1.69 27.82 -0.04
C ASP A 253 0.62 26.79 -0.47
N LYS A 254 0.96 25.87 -1.37
CA LYS A 254 0.04 24.90 -2.01
C LYS A 254 0.22 23.46 -1.56
N PHE A 255 1.13 23.17 -0.63
CA PHE A 255 1.27 21.84 -0.05
C PHE A 255 1.11 21.84 1.47
N THR A 256 0.60 20.72 1.97
CA THR A 256 0.37 20.48 3.40
C THR A 256 1.47 19.60 3.97
N CYS A 257 1.73 19.70 5.27
CA CYS A 257 2.64 18.80 5.99
C CYS A 257 1.85 17.89 6.95
N LYS A 258 2.21 16.60 6.97
CA LYS A 258 1.83 15.66 8.04
C LYS A 258 3.08 15.18 8.76
N PHE A 259 3.01 15.11 10.07
CA PHE A 259 4.13 14.71 10.92
C PHE A 259 3.92 13.34 11.56
N TYR A 260 4.93 12.48 11.44
CA TYR A 260 5.03 11.21 12.16
C TYR A 260 6.40 11.15 12.83
N GLY A 261 6.47 11.31 14.15
CA GLY A 261 7.74 11.33 14.87
C GLY A 261 7.69 10.68 16.23
N ASP A 262 8.87 10.42 16.78
CA ASP A 262 9.08 9.89 18.12
C ASP A 262 9.21 11.01 19.17
N PHE A 263 8.69 12.20 18.86
CA PHE A 263 8.79 13.40 19.66
C PHE A 263 7.42 13.83 20.18
N ILE A 264 7.39 14.37 21.40
CA ILE A 264 6.21 15.04 21.95
C ILE A 264 6.35 16.53 21.62
N LEU A 265 5.62 16.98 20.60
CA LEU A 265 5.60 18.39 20.18
C LEU A 265 4.41 19.12 20.80
N GLU A 266 4.55 20.42 21.05
CA GLU A 266 3.42 21.27 21.47
C GLU A 266 2.35 21.37 20.37
N SER A 267 2.80 21.46 19.12
CA SER A 267 1.95 21.47 17.93
C SER A 267 2.65 20.75 16.78
N ASN A 268 1.91 19.90 16.07
CA ASN A 268 2.41 19.24 14.87
C ASN A 268 2.46 20.22 13.69
N PRO A 269 3.50 20.16 12.84
CA PRO A 269 3.60 21.04 11.68
C PRO A 269 2.56 20.70 10.62
N VAL A 270 1.90 21.73 10.08
CA VAL A 270 0.91 21.59 8.98
C VAL A 270 1.29 22.39 7.74
N THR A 271 2.20 23.35 7.85
CA THR A 271 2.76 24.15 6.74
C THR A 271 4.24 23.87 6.52
N PHE A 272 4.81 24.43 5.44
CA PHE A 272 6.24 24.39 5.19
C PHE A 272 7.04 25.12 6.28
N GLU A 273 6.61 26.31 6.69
CA GLU A 273 7.28 27.12 7.70
C GLU A 273 7.26 26.43 9.07
N ASP A 274 6.15 25.80 9.43
CA ASP A 274 6.05 25.02 10.66
C ASP A 274 6.99 23.82 10.62
N ALA A 275 7.12 23.17 9.46
CA ALA A 275 8.04 22.06 9.28
C ALA A 275 9.50 22.51 9.44
N VAL A 276 9.89 23.66 8.88
CA VAL A 276 11.23 24.23 9.08
C VAL A 276 11.49 24.52 10.56
N LYS A 277 10.57 25.21 11.24
CA LYS A 277 10.69 25.50 12.68
C LYS A 277 10.80 24.22 13.49
N THR A 278 9.92 23.25 13.24
CA THR A 278 9.92 21.95 13.93
C THR A 278 11.23 21.22 13.72
N TYR A 279 11.69 21.10 12.47
CA TYR A 279 12.95 20.43 12.13
C TYR A 279 14.14 21.02 12.88
N THR A 280 14.24 22.35 12.95
CA THR A 280 15.33 23.04 13.68
C THR A 280 15.31 22.80 15.19
N GLN A 281 14.16 22.42 15.75
CA GLN A 281 14.00 22.14 17.19
C GLN A 281 14.21 20.67 17.53
N LEU A 282 14.06 19.72 16.58
CA LEU A 282 14.17 18.28 16.85
C LEU A 282 15.46 17.87 17.59
N PRO A 283 16.65 18.38 17.26
CA PRO A 283 17.86 18.01 17.99
C PRO A 283 17.83 18.40 19.48
N LYS A 284 17.13 19.50 19.81
CA LYS A 284 16.95 19.97 21.20
C LYS A 284 15.93 19.11 21.95
N GLN A 285 14.91 18.61 21.27
CA GLN A 285 13.87 17.75 21.84
C GLN A 285 14.39 16.40 22.35
N LEU A 286 15.56 15.96 21.88
CA LEU A 286 16.22 14.75 22.40
C LEU A 286 16.70 14.89 23.86
N GLY A 287 16.70 16.09 24.43
CA GLY A 287 17.23 16.37 25.76
C GLY A 287 18.69 16.84 25.73
N GLU A 288 19.13 17.41 26.86
CA GLU A 288 20.52 17.90 27.03
C GLU A 288 21.52 16.74 26.98
N HIS A 289 21.15 15.60 27.55
CA HIS A 289 21.93 14.37 27.60
C HIS A 289 21.41 13.29 26.64
N LYS A 290 20.56 13.68 25.68
CA LYS A 290 19.97 12.80 24.67
C LYS A 290 19.18 11.62 25.28
N GLU A 291 18.58 11.86 26.44
CA GLU A 291 17.88 10.89 27.26
C GLU A 291 16.46 10.56 26.77
N ASN A 292 15.86 11.41 25.92
CA ASN A 292 14.50 11.24 25.42
C ASN A 292 14.39 10.30 24.20
N GLY A 293 15.48 9.60 23.84
CA GLY A 293 15.46 8.64 22.75
C GLY A 293 14.55 7.44 23.03
N VAL A 294 13.87 6.95 22.00
CA VAL A 294 13.12 5.68 21.99
C VAL A 294 13.95 4.56 21.36
N PRO A 295 13.63 3.28 21.60
CA PRO A 295 14.25 2.18 20.87
C PRO A 295 14.07 2.34 19.35
N LEU A 296 15.18 2.29 18.60
CA LEU A 296 15.18 2.29 17.13
C LEU A 296 15.50 0.92 16.57
N LYS A 297 16.54 0.27 17.10
CA LYS A 297 17.02 -1.05 16.67
C LYS A 297 17.32 -1.91 17.89
N VAL A 298 16.97 -3.19 17.81
CA VAL A 298 17.01 -4.12 18.95
C VAL A 298 17.82 -5.34 18.57
N THR A 299 18.82 -5.65 19.39
CA THR A 299 19.66 -6.83 19.29
C THR A 299 19.19 -7.87 20.30
N MET A 300 18.99 -9.10 19.85
CA MET A 300 18.39 -10.17 20.62
C MET A 300 19.21 -11.44 20.53
N MET A 301 19.38 -12.08 21.68
CA MET A 301 20.09 -13.35 21.81
C MET A 301 19.07 -14.51 21.79
N PRO A 302 19.31 -15.58 21.01
CA PRO A 302 18.43 -16.74 21.00
C PRO A 302 18.48 -17.47 22.36
N LEU A 303 17.32 -17.89 22.87
CA LEU A 303 17.22 -18.60 24.16
C LEU A 303 17.95 -19.95 24.14
N LYS A 304 18.21 -20.52 22.96
CA LYS A 304 18.96 -21.78 22.79
C LYS A 304 20.39 -21.69 23.34
N ILE A 305 20.99 -20.50 23.33
CA ILE A 305 22.31 -20.25 23.95
C ILE A 305 22.22 -20.45 25.47
N LEU A 306 21.08 -20.10 26.07
CA LEU A 306 20.84 -20.14 27.52
C LEU A 306 20.31 -21.48 28.02
N ASN A 307 19.54 -22.15 27.17
CA ASN A 307 18.98 -23.46 27.42
C ASN A 307 18.99 -24.26 26.11
N PRO A 308 19.85 -25.28 25.97
CA PRO A 308 19.90 -26.10 24.76
C PRO A 308 18.59 -26.81 24.40
N ARG A 309 17.65 -26.94 25.35
CA ARG A 309 16.31 -27.50 25.12
C ARG A 309 15.30 -26.47 24.61
N ALA A 310 15.64 -25.18 24.56
CA ALA A 310 14.78 -24.16 23.99
C ALA A 310 14.70 -24.33 22.47
N ILE A 311 13.49 -24.41 21.94
CA ILE A 311 13.24 -24.59 20.51
C ILE A 311 13.24 -23.19 19.87
N VAL A 312 14.33 -22.85 19.18
CA VAL A 312 14.50 -21.54 18.50
C VAL A 312 14.37 -21.65 16.98
N TRP A 313 14.13 -22.86 16.46
CA TRP A 313 13.95 -23.07 15.04
C TRP A 313 12.88 -22.12 14.46
N ILE A 314 13.31 -21.33 13.47
CA ILE A 314 12.54 -20.31 12.76
C ILE A 314 12.80 -20.49 11.27
N LYS A 315 11.82 -21.06 10.55
CA LYS A 315 11.87 -21.09 9.08
C LYS A 315 11.82 -19.66 8.54
N GLU A 316 12.80 -19.28 7.73
CA GLU A 316 12.69 -18.04 6.96
C GLU A 316 11.62 -18.20 5.87
N ILE A 317 10.87 -17.13 5.64
CA ILE A 317 9.93 -17.04 4.51
C ILE A 317 10.73 -16.59 3.28
N SER A 318 10.50 -17.26 2.17
CA SER A 318 11.12 -16.92 0.90
C SER A 318 10.83 -15.47 0.52
N VAL A 319 11.86 -14.78 0.04
CA VAL A 319 11.74 -13.39 -0.45
C VAL A 319 10.68 -13.28 -1.55
N GLY A 320 10.47 -14.34 -2.34
CA GLY A 320 9.42 -14.43 -3.34
C GLY A 320 8.01 -14.28 -2.74
N LEU A 321 7.73 -14.91 -1.59
CA LEU A 321 6.44 -14.75 -0.92
C LEU A 321 6.30 -13.39 -0.24
N VAL A 322 7.38 -12.84 0.32
CA VAL A 322 7.38 -11.45 0.84
C VAL A 322 6.96 -10.48 -0.27
N ARG A 323 7.49 -10.68 -1.47
CA ARG A 323 7.12 -9.89 -2.64
C ARG A 323 5.67 -10.11 -3.08
N LYS A 324 5.19 -11.36 -3.14
CA LYS A 324 3.77 -11.64 -3.45
C LYS A 324 2.81 -10.98 -2.45
N ALA A 325 3.13 -11.02 -1.16
CA ALA A 325 2.35 -10.33 -0.11
C ALA A 325 2.32 -8.81 -0.33
N GLN A 326 3.49 -8.23 -0.62
CA GLN A 326 3.62 -6.80 -0.92
C GLN A 326 2.79 -6.40 -2.14
N ASP A 327 2.95 -7.13 -3.25
CA ASP A 327 2.30 -6.83 -4.52
C ASP A 327 0.78 -6.95 -4.37
N ALA A 328 0.28 -8.00 -3.71
CA ALA A 328 -1.16 -8.17 -3.47
C ALA A 328 -1.79 -7.02 -2.65
N LEU A 329 -1.10 -6.54 -1.60
CA LEU A 329 -1.58 -5.41 -0.80
C LEU A 329 -1.43 -4.07 -1.53
N LYS A 330 -0.35 -3.91 -2.31
CA LYS A 330 -0.10 -2.72 -3.12
C LYS A 330 -1.15 -2.55 -4.22
N ASP A 331 -1.51 -3.64 -4.89
CA ASP A 331 -2.56 -3.63 -5.92
C ASP A 331 -3.88 -3.09 -5.36
N LEU A 332 -4.33 -3.65 -4.24
CA LEU A 332 -5.58 -3.23 -3.57
C LEU A 332 -5.54 -1.76 -3.16
N TYR A 333 -4.36 -1.26 -2.77
CA TYR A 333 -4.19 0.14 -2.41
C TYR A 333 -4.20 1.07 -3.63
N ASN A 334 -3.55 0.69 -4.73
CA ASN A 334 -3.58 1.48 -5.96
C ASN A 334 -5.01 1.60 -6.50
N LEU A 335 -5.81 0.54 -6.38
CA LEU A 335 -7.23 0.55 -6.74
C LEU A 335 -8.03 1.54 -5.88
N ASP A 336 -7.75 1.62 -4.58
CA ASP A 336 -8.39 2.59 -3.68
C ASP A 336 -8.06 4.04 -4.08
N ILE A 337 -6.81 4.33 -4.45
CA ILE A 337 -6.40 5.64 -4.96
C ILE A 337 -7.19 6.01 -6.23
N ARG A 338 -7.27 5.09 -7.21
CA ARG A 338 -8.03 5.31 -8.46
C ARG A 338 -9.51 5.56 -8.19
N CYS A 339 -10.11 4.79 -7.27
CA CYS A 339 -11.49 5.00 -6.86
C CYS A 339 -11.70 6.37 -6.21
N ASN A 340 -10.79 6.79 -5.32
CA ASN A 340 -10.84 8.12 -4.71
C ASN A 340 -10.74 9.22 -5.78
N ASP A 341 -9.88 9.05 -6.79
CA ASP A 341 -9.77 10.02 -7.88
C ASP A 341 -11.07 10.17 -8.68
N LEU A 342 -11.77 9.07 -8.95
CA LEU A 342 -13.06 9.06 -9.62
C LEU A 342 -14.19 9.61 -8.74
N LEU A 343 -14.21 9.27 -7.45
CA LEU A 343 -15.20 9.79 -6.51
C LEU A 343 -15.10 11.31 -6.31
N GLU A 344 -13.90 11.87 -6.49
CA GLU A 344 -13.64 13.31 -6.43
C GLU A 344 -13.82 14.00 -7.80
N ASP A 345 -14.01 13.25 -8.89
CA ASP A 345 -14.35 13.79 -10.22
C ASP A 345 -15.77 14.38 -10.21
N ARG A 346 -16.02 15.38 -11.08
CA ARG A 346 -17.35 16.01 -11.22
C ARG A 346 -18.45 14.98 -11.46
N VAL A 347 -18.21 13.99 -12.32
CA VAL A 347 -19.18 12.93 -12.64
C VAL A 347 -19.36 12.01 -11.43
N GLY A 348 -18.28 11.54 -10.81
CA GLY A 348 -18.38 10.67 -9.63
C GLY A 348 -19.10 11.33 -8.44
N ARG A 349 -18.98 12.66 -8.30
CA ARG A 349 -19.73 13.42 -7.28
C ARG A 349 -21.22 13.62 -7.64
N SER A 350 -21.53 13.80 -8.92
CA SER A 350 -22.87 14.23 -9.37
C SER A 350 -23.81 13.07 -9.68
N PHE A 351 -23.28 11.87 -9.97
CA PHE A 351 -24.06 10.69 -10.36
C PHE A 351 -24.06 9.63 -9.24
N PRO A 352 -25.16 9.50 -8.46
CA PRO A 352 -25.21 8.60 -7.30
C PRO A 352 -24.97 7.13 -7.63
N GLN A 353 -25.32 6.69 -8.84
CA GLN A 353 -25.15 5.31 -9.30
C GLN A 353 -23.66 4.96 -9.42
N ILE A 354 -22.85 5.86 -10.00
CA ILE A 354 -21.39 5.70 -10.11
C ILE A 354 -20.75 5.76 -8.73
N LYS A 355 -21.14 6.76 -7.93
CA LYS A 355 -20.68 6.86 -6.54
C LYS A 355 -20.92 5.57 -5.77
N LYS A 356 -22.11 4.99 -5.89
CA LYS A 356 -22.49 3.73 -5.23
C LYS A 356 -21.64 2.55 -5.72
N LYS A 357 -21.39 2.42 -7.03
CA LYS A 357 -20.52 1.36 -7.58
C LYS A 357 -19.09 1.47 -7.05
N LEU A 358 -18.49 2.65 -7.12
CA LEU A 358 -17.13 2.93 -6.63
C LEU A 358 -17.00 2.67 -5.13
N SER A 359 -17.93 3.17 -4.31
CA SER A 359 -17.92 2.93 -2.87
C SER A 359 -18.08 1.44 -2.52
N THR A 360 -18.97 0.74 -3.21
CA THR A 360 -19.15 -0.72 -3.02
C THR A 360 -17.88 -1.49 -3.36
N PHE A 361 -17.22 -1.14 -4.47
CA PHE A 361 -15.94 -1.75 -4.85
C PHE A 361 -14.83 -1.51 -3.81
N GLN A 362 -14.71 -0.28 -3.29
CA GLN A 362 -13.76 0.04 -2.22
C GLN A 362 -14.01 -0.79 -0.97
N GLU A 363 -15.26 -0.89 -0.51
CA GLU A 363 -15.65 -1.68 0.66
C GLU A 363 -15.31 -3.17 0.48
N LEU A 364 -15.60 -3.75 -0.69
CA LEU A 364 -15.27 -5.14 -0.99
C LEU A 364 -13.76 -5.38 -1.05
N CYS A 365 -12.99 -4.46 -1.65
CA CYS A 365 -11.53 -4.52 -1.67
C CYS A 365 -10.93 -4.43 -0.26
N GLU A 366 -11.46 -3.55 0.59
CA GLU A 366 -11.03 -3.39 1.98
C GLU A 366 -11.33 -4.63 2.82
N TYR A 367 -12.51 -5.22 2.65
CA TYR A 367 -12.88 -6.47 3.30
C TYR A 367 -11.95 -7.62 2.88
N TYR A 368 -11.68 -7.76 1.58
CA TYR A 368 -10.77 -8.77 1.07
C TYR A 368 -9.33 -8.55 1.58
N ARG A 369 -8.85 -7.30 1.58
CA ARG A 369 -7.54 -6.94 2.14
C ARG A 369 -7.42 -7.42 3.58
N SER A 370 -8.41 -7.09 4.42
CA SER A 370 -8.44 -7.50 5.81
C SER A 370 -8.45 -9.03 5.97
N SER A 371 -9.21 -9.74 5.14
CA SER A 371 -9.24 -11.21 5.10
C SER A 371 -7.87 -11.81 4.73
N LEU A 372 -7.19 -11.23 3.72
CA LEU A 372 -5.87 -11.66 3.29
C LEU A 372 -4.82 -11.44 4.39
N GLN A 373 -4.81 -10.26 5.02
CA GLN A 373 -3.90 -9.95 6.12
C GLN A 373 -4.10 -10.90 7.30
N LYS A 374 -5.36 -11.15 7.70
CA LYS A 374 -5.69 -12.12 8.74
C LYS A 374 -5.19 -13.53 8.41
N THR A 375 -5.40 -13.98 7.18
CA THR A 375 -4.92 -15.31 6.73
C THR A 375 -3.38 -15.40 6.80
N MET A 376 -2.67 -14.35 6.40
CA MET A 376 -1.21 -14.28 6.54
C MET A 376 -0.79 -14.30 8.02
N ALA A 377 -1.50 -13.56 8.88
CA ALA A 377 -1.24 -13.51 10.33
C ALA A 377 -1.38 -14.87 11.02
N GLU A 378 -2.37 -15.65 10.61
CA GLU A 378 -2.65 -16.98 11.16
C GLU A 378 -1.61 -18.01 10.73
N LYS A 379 -1.18 -17.96 9.46
CA LYS A 379 -0.26 -18.96 8.88
C LYS A 379 1.20 -18.72 9.21
N LEU A 380 1.61 -17.46 9.26
CA LEU A 380 3.03 -17.09 9.38
C LEU A 380 3.71 -17.69 10.62
N PRO A 381 3.11 -17.67 11.83
CA PRO A 381 3.72 -18.28 13.01
C PRO A 381 3.93 -19.78 12.89
N SER A 382 2.95 -20.52 12.35
CA SER A 382 3.04 -21.98 12.19
C SER A 382 4.10 -22.38 11.15
N ILE A 383 4.22 -21.61 10.08
CA ILE A 383 5.26 -21.83 9.05
C ILE A 383 6.65 -21.58 9.64
N ARG A 384 6.82 -20.47 10.37
CA ARG A 384 8.07 -20.18 11.09
C ARG A 384 8.37 -21.23 12.14
N ALA A 385 7.37 -21.83 12.77
CA ALA A 385 7.54 -22.92 13.72
C ALA A 385 7.87 -24.27 13.07
N GLY A 386 7.65 -24.42 11.76
CA GLY A 386 7.90 -25.65 11.00
C GLY A 386 6.74 -26.63 11.05
N GLU A 387 5.62 -26.18 11.60
CA GLU A 387 4.38 -26.94 11.77
C GLU A 387 3.55 -26.95 10.47
N GLU A 388 3.65 -25.88 9.69
CA GLU A 388 3.06 -25.78 8.35
C GLU A 388 4.13 -25.56 7.29
N ASP A 389 3.90 -26.11 6.10
CA ASP A 389 4.75 -25.83 4.95
C ASP A 389 4.40 -24.49 4.29
N GLU A 390 5.42 -23.83 3.74
CA GLU A 390 5.31 -22.52 3.10
C GLU A 390 4.34 -22.55 1.89
N GLN A 391 4.12 -23.72 1.27
CA GLN A 391 3.10 -23.94 0.24
C GLN A 391 1.69 -23.53 0.67
N LYS A 392 1.40 -23.47 1.98
CA LYS A 392 0.13 -22.96 2.49
C LYS A 392 -0.07 -21.47 2.19
N LEU A 393 1.00 -20.66 2.19
CA LEU A 393 0.95 -19.26 1.77
C LEU A 393 0.97 -19.13 0.25
N VAL A 394 1.71 -19.99 -0.46
CA VAL A 394 1.66 -20.05 -1.94
C VAL A 394 0.21 -20.22 -2.41
N LYS A 395 -0.49 -21.20 -1.82
CA LYS A 395 -1.90 -21.45 -2.12
C LYS A 395 -2.79 -20.23 -1.89
N VAL A 396 -2.57 -19.44 -0.82
CA VAL A 396 -3.35 -18.23 -0.56
C VAL A 396 -3.25 -17.22 -1.70
N PHE A 397 -2.05 -17.04 -2.27
CA PHE A 397 -1.86 -16.15 -3.41
C PHE A 397 -2.38 -16.76 -4.71
N ASP A 398 -2.22 -18.07 -4.92
CA ASP A 398 -2.77 -18.74 -6.10
C ASP A 398 -4.31 -18.75 -6.11
N ASP A 399 -4.94 -18.85 -4.93
CA ASP A 399 -6.39 -18.77 -4.76
C ASP A 399 -6.88 -17.33 -5.06
N ARG A 400 -6.11 -16.29 -4.70
CA ARG A 400 -6.39 -14.91 -5.12
C ARG A 400 -6.47 -14.81 -6.64
N ASP A 401 -5.47 -15.36 -7.34
CA ASP A 401 -5.35 -15.23 -8.80
C ASP A 401 -6.51 -15.89 -9.55
N LYS A 402 -7.17 -16.88 -8.94
CA LYS A 402 -8.36 -17.55 -9.50
C LYS A 402 -9.69 -16.89 -9.08
N SER A 403 -9.67 -16.07 -8.05
CA SER A 403 -10.85 -15.43 -7.47
C SER A 403 -11.30 -14.20 -8.25
N PRO A 404 -12.47 -13.61 -7.93
CA PRO A 404 -12.81 -12.26 -8.39
C PRO A 404 -11.81 -11.18 -7.95
N PHE A 405 -10.97 -11.45 -6.94
CA PHE A 405 -9.97 -10.49 -6.43
C PHE A 405 -8.59 -10.65 -7.08
N SER A 406 -8.51 -11.29 -8.25
CA SER A 406 -7.27 -11.34 -9.02
C SER A 406 -6.90 -9.92 -9.51
N GLN A 407 -5.60 -9.65 -9.63
CA GLN A 407 -5.13 -8.34 -10.07
C GLN A 407 -5.72 -7.94 -11.42
N GLU A 408 -5.74 -8.89 -12.36
CA GLU A 408 -6.28 -8.69 -13.71
C GLU A 408 -7.75 -8.27 -13.67
N ARG A 409 -8.60 -8.99 -12.94
CA ARG A 409 -10.05 -8.71 -12.90
C ARG A 409 -10.36 -7.40 -12.19
N LEU A 410 -9.68 -7.12 -11.08
CA LEU A 410 -9.86 -5.85 -10.36
C LEU A 410 -9.40 -4.65 -11.18
N THR A 411 -8.24 -4.77 -11.84
CA THR A 411 -7.70 -3.72 -12.73
C THR A 411 -8.64 -3.49 -13.90
N LYS A 412 -9.14 -4.57 -14.51
CA LYS A 412 -10.07 -4.50 -15.62
C LYS A 412 -11.35 -3.76 -15.24
N TRP A 413 -11.96 -4.12 -14.11
CA TRP A 413 -13.19 -3.45 -13.64
C TRP A 413 -13.01 -1.95 -13.43
N ILE A 414 -11.93 -1.52 -12.77
CA ILE A 414 -11.71 -0.09 -12.54
C ILE A 414 -11.39 0.66 -13.85
N GLU A 415 -10.68 0.05 -14.81
CA GLU A 415 -10.44 0.64 -16.14
C GLU A 415 -11.75 0.83 -16.93
N ASP A 416 -12.66 -0.12 -16.80
CA ASP A 416 -13.97 -0.07 -17.42
C ASP A 416 -14.84 1.04 -16.80
N GLU A 417 -14.80 1.18 -15.47
CA GLU A 417 -15.49 2.26 -14.76
C GLU A 417 -14.89 3.64 -15.09
N GLU A 418 -13.55 3.75 -15.20
CA GLU A 418 -12.86 4.97 -15.66
C GLU A 418 -13.29 5.36 -17.08
N ARG A 419 -13.48 4.37 -17.96
CA ARG A 419 -13.99 4.58 -19.33
C ARG A 419 -15.42 5.10 -19.30
N GLU A 420 -16.30 4.49 -18.49
CA GLU A 420 -17.69 4.93 -18.35
C GLU A 420 -17.77 6.38 -17.83
N VAL A 421 -17.01 6.70 -16.78
CA VAL A 421 -16.91 8.07 -16.25
C VAL A 421 -16.40 9.05 -17.30
N THR A 422 -15.42 8.65 -18.11
CA THR A 422 -14.88 9.51 -19.17
C THR A 422 -15.91 9.81 -20.27
N ILE A 423 -16.72 8.82 -20.66
CA ILE A 423 -17.80 8.99 -21.65
C ILE A 423 -18.87 9.93 -21.11
N ILE A 424 -19.31 9.75 -19.86
CA ILE A 424 -20.33 10.61 -19.25
C ILE A 424 -19.81 12.03 -19.10
N ARG A 425 -18.55 12.20 -18.67
CA ARG A 425 -17.91 13.52 -18.54
C ARG A 425 -17.95 14.26 -19.88
N TYR A 426 -17.60 13.57 -20.96
CA TYR A 426 -17.66 14.15 -22.30
C TYR A 426 -19.06 14.69 -22.65
N PHE A 427 -20.11 13.93 -22.34
CA PHE A 427 -21.49 14.38 -22.59
C PHE A 427 -21.92 15.54 -21.66
N VAL A 428 -21.54 15.48 -20.37
CA VAL A 428 -21.79 16.57 -19.41
C VAL A 428 -21.09 17.86 -19.84
N ASP A 429 -19.88 17.77 -20.40
CA ASP A 429 -19.12 18.91 -20.88
C ASP A 429 -19.73 19.50 -22.17
N MET A 430 -20.27 18.66 -23.06
CA MET A 430 -21.04 19.16 -24.21
C MET A 430 -22.27 19.94 -23.75
N MET A 431 -22.97 19.46 -22.73
CA MET A 431 -24.21 20.09 -22.24
C MET A 431 -23.95 21.17 -21.18
N GLU A 432 -22.92 22.00 -21.39
CA GLU A 432 -22.53 23.05 -20.46
C GLU A 432 -23.70 24.02 -20.17
N GLY A 433 -23.83 24.38 -18.89
CA GLY A 433 -24.88 25.26 -18.39
C GLY A 433 -26.27 24.61 -18.24
N ALA A 434 -26.41 23.30 -18.41
CA ALA A 434 -27.59 22.57 -17.93
C ALA A 434 -27.40 22.11 -16.47
N LYS A 435 -28.49 21.96 -15.72
CA LYS A 435 -28.45 21.61 -14.28
C LYS A 435 -28.53 20.11 -14.07
N ILE A 436 -27.47 19.52 -13.51
CA ILE A 436 -27.44 18.08 -13.17
C ILE A 436 -28.36 17.82 -11.97
N ILE A 437 -29.30 16.90 -12.12
CA ILE A 437 -30.20 16.45 -11.05
C ILE A 437 -29.79 15.05 -10.62
N SER A 438 -29.59 14.88 -9.31
CA SER A 438 -29.07 13.63 -8.76
C SER A 438 -30.16 12.66 -8.33
N ASP A 439 -31.38 13.13 -8.05
CA ASP A 439 -32.51 12.29 -7.64
C ASP A 439 -33.89 12.82 -8.07
N GLN A 440 -34.91 11.99 -7.88
CA GLN A 440 -36.29 12.30 -8.25
C GLN A 440 -36.84 13.52 -7.50
N SER A 441 -36.44 13.74 -6.25
CA SER A 441 -36.97 14.86 -5.46
C SER A 441 -36.44 16.20 -5.94
N GLU A 442 -35.19 16.24 -6.38
CA GLU A 442 -34.63 17.41 -7.06
C GLU A 442 -35.30 17.64 -8.41
N LEU A 443 -35.61 16.59 -9.18
CA LEU A 443 -36.36 16.71 -10.44
C LEU A 443 -37.74 17.29 -10.22
N ASP A 444 -38.48 16.76 -9.25
CA ASP A 444 -39.82 17.25 -8.90
C ASP A 444 -39.78 18.75 -8.55
N ARG A 445 -38.74 19.21 -7.84
CA ARG A 445 -38.59 20.65 -7.51
C ARG A 445 -38.42 21.53 -8.74
N GLU A 446 -37.65 21.09 -9.73
CA GLU A 446 -37.50 21.84 -10.98
C GLU A 446 -38.79 21.82 -11.80
N VAL A 447 -39.42 20.65 -11.94
CA VAL A 447 -40.67 20.47 -12.67
C VAL A 447 -41.81 21.29 -12.06
N PHE A 448 -41.89 21.38 -10.73
CA PHE A 448 -42.95 22.13 -10.04
C PHE A 448 -42.59 23.61 -9.75
N ASN A 449 -41.42 24.10 -10.18
CA ASN A 449 -41.01 25.49 -9.95
C ASN A 449 -41.98 26.47 -10.63
N PRO A 450 -42.72 27.34 -9.92
CA PRO A 450 -43.76 28.20 -10.49
C PRO A 450 -43.31 29.10 -11.65
N GLY A 451 -42.02 29.46 -11.70
CA GLY A 451 -41.45 30.30 -12.77
C GLY A 451 -41.07 29.54 -14.05
N VAL A 452 -41.30 28.23 -14.10
CA VAL A 452 -40.92 27.35 -15.21
C VAL A 452 -42.18 26.72 -15.80
N GLU A 453 -42.37 26.86 -17.11
CA GLU A 453 -43.49 26.29 -17.87
C GLU A 453 -43.11 24.95 -18.51
N GLU A 454 -41.86 24.82 -18.95
CA GLU A 454 -41.33 23.62 -19.61
C GLU A 454 -39.98 23.21 -19.02
N VAL A 455 -39.80 21.89 -18.82
CA VAL A 455 -38.52 21.31 -18.44
C VAL A 455 -38.07 20.32 -19.51
N LEU A 456 -36.89 20.54 -20.10
CA LEU A 456 -36.23 19.58 -20.98
C LEU A 456 -35.21 18.77 -20.19
N CYS A 457 -35.41 17.46 -20.10
CA CYS A 457 -34.57 16.55 -19.32
C CYS A 457 -33.81 15.58 -20.24
N PHE A 458 -32.48 15.52 -20.11
CA PHE A 458 -31.65 14.50 -20.75
C PHE A 458 -31.32 13.39 -19.77
N VAL A 459 -31.65 12.14 -20.11
CA VAL A 459 -31.61 11.04 -19.14
C VAL A 459 -30.58 9.99 -19.50
N PHE A 460 -29.62 9.76 -18.60
CA PHE A 460 -28.71 8.62 -18.71
C PHE A 460 -29.37 7.37 -18.18
N THR A 461 -29.40 6.31 -18.97
CA THR A 461 -30.23 5.17 -18.58
C THR A 461 -29.60 3.80 -18.59
N SER A 462 -28.38 3.73 -19.06
CA SER A 462 -27.53 2.56 -18.93
C SER A 462 -26.78 2.53 -17.58
N LEU A 463 -26.90 3.58 -16.75
CA LEU A 463 -26.25 3.68 -15.43
C LEU A 463 -26.96 2.82 -14.39
N LYS A 464 -26.71 1.52 -14.44
CA LYS A 464 -27.24 0.58 -13.46
C LYS A 464 -26.44 0.68 -12.16
N SER A 465 -27.16 0.76 -11.04
CA SER A 465 -26.54 0.70 -9.71
C SER A 465 -26.13 -0.72 -9.30
N THR A 466 -26.72 -1.73 -9.93
CA THR A 466 -26.37 -3.14 -9.74
C THR A 466 -25.33 -3.56 -10.77
N ASP A 467 -24.12 -3.85 -10.30
CA ASP A 467 -23.02 -4.33 -11.11
C ASP A 467 -22.83 -5.85 -10.89
N PRO A 468 -22.92 -6.69 -11.95
CA PRO A 468 -22.79 -8.14 -11.83
C PRO A 468 -21.43 -8.62 -11.28
N TYR A 469 -20.35 -7.87 -11.57
CA TYR A 469 -19.02 -8.20 -11.07
C TYR A 469 -18.88 -7.87 -9.58
N LEU A 470 -19.43 -6.74 -9.12
CA LEU A 470 -19.48 -6.42 -7.69
C LEU A 470 -20.32 -7.44 -6.91
N GLN A 471 -21.42 -7.93 -7.49
CA GLN A 471 -22.19 -9.03 -6.88
C GLN A 471 -21.35 -10.31 -6.76
N ASN A 472 -20.61 -10.69 -7.81
CA ASN A 472 -19.71 -11.86 -7.76
C ASN A 472 -18.62 -11.71 -6.67
N MET A 473 -18.03 -10.51 -6.53
CA MET A 473 -17.10 -10.22 -5.45
C MET A 473 -17.75 -10.39 -4.07
N SER A 474 -18.97 -9.88 -3.88
CA SER A 474 -19.74 -10.02 -2.64
C SER A 474 -20.02 -11.50 -2.33
N ASP A 475 -20.57 -12.24 -3.29
CA ASP A 475 -20.90 -13.66 -3.16
C ASP A 475 -19.65 -14.49 -2.82
N TYR A 476 -18.50 -14.17 -3.41
CA TYR A 476 -17.23 -14.82 -3.09
C TYR A 476 -16.81 -14.58 -1.63
N LEU A 477 -16.96 -13.36 -1.13
CA LEU A 477 -16.64 -13.03 0.26
C LEU A 477 -17.63 -13.66 1.24
N GLU A 478 -18.92 -13.74 0.89
CA GLU A 478 -19.93 -14.44 1.69
C GLU A 478 -19.67 -15.95 1.75
N LYS A 479 -19.38 -16.58 0.61
CA LYS A 479 -18.95 -17.98 0.57
C LYS A 479 -17.72 -18.19 1.44
N LYS A 480 -16.69 -17.34 1.35
CA LYS A 480 -15.49 -17.43 2.20
C LYS A 480 -15.77 -17.25 3.70
N LYS A 481 -16.85 -16.54 4.08
CA LYS A 481 -17.31 -16.48 5.48
C LYS A 481 -17.99 -17.79 5.91
N LEU A 482 -18.67 -18.46 5.00
CA LEU A 482 -19.50 -19.65 5.23
C LEU A 482 -18.74 -20.98 5.03
N GLU A 483 -17.66 -20.98 4.25
CA GLU A 483 -16.96 -22.16 3.74
C GLU A 483 -15.45 -22.12 4.09
N GLY A 484 -14.85 -23.11 4.73
CA GLY A 484 -15.40 -24.41 5.14
C GLY A 484 -15.41 -25.47 4.02
N THR A 485 -15.99 -25.21 2.84
CA THR A 485 -16.23 -26.24 1.78
C THR A 485 -16.58 -25.65 0.41
N ASP A 486 -15.77 -25.91 -0.63
CA ASP A 486 -16.07 -25.97 -2.08
C ASP A 486 -17.10 -25.01 -2.75
N GLY A 487 -16.60 -23.92 -3.33
CA GLY A 487 -16.21 -23.84 -4.74
C GLY A 487 -17.27 -24.12 -5.83
N ASN A 488 -18.01 -23.07 -6.24
CA ASN A 488 -18.39 -22.88 -7.65
C ASN A 488 -18.74 -21.41 -7.97
N THR A 489 -18.23 -20.92 -9.11
CA THR A 489 -18.34 -19.54 -9.61
C THR A 489 -19.43 -19.47 -10.70
N PRO A 490 -20.36 -18.50 -10.69
CA PRO A 490 -21.26 -18.26 -11.83
C PRO A 490 -20.53 -17.53 -12.98
N PRO A 491 -21.01 -17.62 -14.23
CA PRO A 491 -20.37 -16.97 -15.38
C PRO A 491 -20.57 -15.44 -15.35
N ALA A 492 -19.61 -14.71 -15.90
CA ALA A 492 -19.73 -13.27 -16.15
C ALA A 492 -20.80 -13.00 -17.21
N GLN A 493 -21.64 -11.98 -16.98
CA GLN A 493 -22.64 -11.49 -17.92
C GLN A 493 -22.16 -10.14 -18.48
N ASP A 494 -22.27 -9.95 -19.80
CA ASP A 494 -21.71 -8.80 -20.53
C ASP A 494 -22.26 -7.44 -20.02
N GLN A 495 -21.36 -6.51 -19.69
CA GLN A 495 -21.68 -5.09 -19.45
C GLN A 495 -21.76 -4.31 -20.77
N TRP A 496 -22.57 -3.25 -20.79
CA TRP A 496 -23.01 -2.56 -22.02
C TRP A 496 -21.90 -1.81 -22.78
N TYR A 497 -20.78 -1.50 -22.14
CA TYR A 497 -19.65 -0.75 -22.70
C TYR A 497 -18.53 -1.65 -23.29
N PHE A 498 -18.72 -2.97 -23.36
CA PHE A 498 -17.66 -3.91 -23.76
C PHE A 498 -17.42 -4.11 -25.26
N SER A 499 -18.19 -3.49 -26.16
CA SER A 499 -17.94 -3.65 -27.61
C SER A 499 -17.70 -2.32 -28.29
N ASP A 500 -16.53 -2.17 -28.93
CA ASP A 500 -16.17 -0.96 -29.67
C ASP A 500 -17.16 -0.67 -30.82
N GLU A 501 -17.76 -1.69 -31.45
CA GLU A 501 -18.80 -1.48 -32.47
C GLU A 501 -20.12 -0.96 -31.88
N LYS A 502 -20.68 -1.57 -30.81
CA LYS A 502 -21.91 -1.03 -30.19
C LYS A 502 -21.65 0.32 -29.51
N ASN A 503 -20.44 0.57 -29.00
CA ASN A 503 -20.05 1.87 -28.44
C ASN A 503 -20.05 2.97 -29.50
N ILE A 504 -19.58 2.70 -30.73
CA ILE A 504 -19.62 3.71 -31.80
C ILE A 504 -21.07 4.03 -32.18
N TYR A 505 -21.92 3.02 -32.38
CA TYR A 505 -23.33 3.25 -32.72
C TYR A 505 -24.08 3.96 -31.59
N LEU A 506 -23.92 3.50 -30.35
CA LEU A 506 -24.54 4.13 -29.18
C LEU A 506 -24.00 5.54 -28.97
N MET A 507 -22.69 5.77 -29.14
CA MET A 507 -22.13 7.12 -29.10
C MET A 507 -22.77 7.99 -30.17
N HIS A 508 -22.86 7.53 -31.43
CA HIS A 508 -23.49 8.29 -32.51
C HIS A 508 -24.95 8.65 -32.22
N GLU A 509 -25.75 7.72 -31.68
CA GLU A 509 -27.14 7.99 -31.27
C GLU A 509 -27.19 9.02 -30.15
N VAL A 510 -26.39 8.83 -29.10
CA VAL A 510 -26.33 9.77 -27.96
C VAL A 510 -25.83 11.15 -28.39
N PHE A 511 -24.86 11.21 -29.30
CA PHE A 511 -24.38 12.45 -29.90
C PHE A 511 -25.47 13.18 -30.67
N ALA A 512 -26.27 12.46 -31.47
CA ALA A 512 -27.38 13.05 -32.20
C ALA A 512 -28.42 13.63 -31.24
N GLU A 513 -28.78 12.90 -30.18
CA GLU A 513 -29.71 13.36 -29.16
C GLU A 513 -29.19 14.60 -28.39
N ILE A 514 -27.88 14.64 -28.07
CA ILE A 514 -27.25 15.80 -27.43
C ILE A 514 -27.23 17.02 -28.34
N LEU A 515 -26.89 16.84 -29.62
CA LEU A 515 -26.93 17.94 -30.60
C LEU A 515 -28.34 18.48 -30.76
N CYS A 516 -29.36 17.61 -30.77
CA CYS A 516 -30.76 18.02 -30.74
C CYS A 516 -31.10 18.79 -29.46
N PHE A 517 -30.70 18.30 -28.29
CA PHE A 517 -30.90 18.99 -27.01
C PHE A 517 -30.26 20.39 -27.01
N GLN A 518 -29.02 20.51 -27.48
CA GLN A 518 -28.34 21.80 -27.63
C GLN A 518 -29.03 22.72 -28.63
N HIS A 519 -29.53 22.18 -29.74
CA HIS A 519 -30.24 22.95 -30.75
C HIS A 519 -31.56 23.51 -30.19
N VAL A 520 -32.35 22.68 -29.49
CA VAL A 520 -33.57 23.13 -28.80
C VAL A 520 -33.22 24.16 -27.73
N LYS A 521 -32.18 23.93 -26.94
CA LYS A 521 -31.67 24.91 -25.96
C LYS A 521 -31.33 26.24 -26.62
N ALA A 522 -30.65 26.23 -27.76
CA ALA A 522 -30.26 27.42 -28.51
C ALA A 522 -31.46 28.17 -29.12
N LEU A 523 -32.49 27.45 -29.56
CA LEU A 523 -33.72 28.02 -30.12
C LEU A 523 -34.62 28.64 -29.03
N ASN A 524 -34.67 28.06 -27.83
CA ASN A 524 -35.50 28.54 -26.72
C ASN A 524 -34.82 29.59 -25.81
N ILE A 525 -33.63 30.08 -26.15
CA ILE A 525 -32.93 31.15 -25.39
C ILE A 525 -33.77 32.45 -25.32
N SER A 526 -34.78 32.63 -26.18
CA SER A 526 -35.69 33.79 -26.17
C SER A 526 -36.93 33.68 -25.27
N GLU A 527 -37.24 32.50 -24.71
CA GLU A 527 -38.40 32.31 -23.82
C GLU A 527 -37.94 32.13 -22.37
N HIS A 528 -38.30 33.08 -21.49
CA HIS A 528 -37.84 33.13 -20.10
C HIS A 528 -38.39 32.04 -19.17
N ASN A 529 -39.13 31.05 -19.70
CA ASN A 529 -39.90 30.08 -18.91
C ASN A 529 -39.49 28.60 -19.12
N THR A 530 -38.36 28.31 -19.78
CA THR A 530 -37.90 26.93 -20.04
C THR A 530 -36.61 26.59 -19.29
N ASP A 531 -36.62 25.52 -18.48
CA ASP A 531 -35.43 25.01 -17.76
C ASP A 531 -34.88 23.72 -18.39
N PHE A 532 -33.56 23.55 -18.30
CA PHE A 532 -32.82 22.42 -18.88
C PHE A 532 -32.14 21.61 -17.79
N THR A 533 -32.49 20.33 -17.69
CA THR A 533 -32.12 19.44 -16.58
C THR A 533 -31.61 18.07 -17.07
N PHE A 534 -31.01 17.30 -16.17
CA PHE A 534 -30.58 15.91 -16.45
C PHE A 534 -31.21 14.97 -15.43
N GLU A 535 -31.62 13.75 -15.80
CA GLU A 535 -32.09 12.72 -14.86
C GLU A 535 -31.37 11.38 -15.12
N VAL A 536 -31.51 10.41 -14.23
CA VAL A 536 -31.04 9.04 -14.43
C VAL A 536 -32.21 8.07 -14.26
N SER A 537 -32.62 7.36 -15.32
CA SER A 537 -33.75 6.38 -15.33
C SER A 537 -33.36 5.11 -16.09
N ASN A 538 -34.12 4.02 -16.13
CA ASN A 538 -33.57 2.67 -16.44
C ASN A 538 -33.59 2.15 -17.90
N GLN A 539 -33.92 2.92 -18.95
CA GLN A 539 -33.86 2.43 -20.37
C GLN A 539 -33.51 3.51 -21.42
N THR A 540 -32.50 3.27 -22.28
CA THR A 540 -31.93 4.09 -23.42
C THR A 540 -31.77 5.60 -23.19
N VAL A 541 -30.75 6.28 -23.74
CA VAL A 541 -30.68 7.74 -23.58
C VAL A 541 -31.98 8.32 -24.15
N LEU A 542 -32.61 9.21 -23.39
CA LEU A 542 -33.93 9.73 -23.70
C LEU A 542 -33.97 11.21 -23.36
N VAL A 543 -34.55 11.98 -24.27
CA VAL A 543 -34.89 13.39 -24.04
C VAL A 543 -36.37 13.47 -23.71
N PHE A 544 -36.70 14.01 -22.53
CA PHE A 544 -38.08 14.25 -22.10
C PHE A 544 -38.38 15.75 -22.11
N ILE A 545 -39.56 16.12 -22.61
CA ILE A 545 -40.17 17.43 -22.36
C ILE A 545 -41.29 17.22 -21.35
N ILE A 546 -41.24 17.97 -20.25
CA ILE A 546 -42.27 17.98 -19.22
C ILE A 546 -42.96 19.34 -19.28
N GLN A 547 -44.21 19.36 -19.78
CA GLN A 547 -45.07 20.55 -19.82
C GLN A 547 -46.03 20.54 -18.62
N LYS A 548 -46.23 21.69 -17.96
CA LYS A 548 -47.05 21.76 -16.73
C LYS A 548 -48.56 21.58 -16.94
N GLU A 549 -49.12 22.01 -18.07
CA GLU A 549 -50.58 22.06 -18.25
C GLU A 549 -51.24 20.69 -18.44
N THR A 550 -50.45 19.68 -18.80
CA THR A 550 -50.83 18.27 -18.79
C THR A 550 -49.63 17.51 -18.30
N LEU A 551 -49.73 16.73 -17.22
CA LEU A 551 -48.66 15.86 -16.71
C LEU A 551 -48.38 14.71 -17.71
N ASN A 552 -48.03 15.07 -18.95
CA ASN A 552 -47.74 14.21 -20.08
C ASN A 552 -46.21 14.20 -20.23
N MET A 553 -45.58 13.07 -19.89
CA MET A 553 -44.26 12.77 -20.44
C MET A 553 -44.43 12.53 -21.93
N LEU A 554 -44.05 13.50 -22.76
CA LEU A 554 -43.85 13.25 -24.18
C LEU A 554 -42.49 12.56 -24.34
N LEU A 555 -42.53 11.23 -24.45
CA LEU A 555 -41.36 10.43 -24.79
C LEU A 555 -41.03 10.66 -26.27
N PHE A 556 -40.07 11.54 -26.53
CA PHE A 556 -39.55 11.73 -27.87
C PHE A 556 -38.41 10.75 -28.10
N ARG A 557 -38.71 9.62 -28.75
CA ARG A 557 -37.69 8.88 -29.52
C ARG A 557 -37.55 9.65 -30.83
N LEU A 558 -36.72 10.69 -30.83
CA LEU A 558 -36.52 11.54 -32.00
C LEU A 558 -35.65 10.76 -32.99
N ILE A 559 -36.33 10.12 -33.95
CA ILE A 559 -35.77 9.34 -35.06
C ILE A 559 -34.84 10.18 -35.92
#